data_AF-A0A2I0JZG6-F1
#
_entry.id   AF-A0A2I0JZG6-F1
#
_cell.length_a   1.000
_cell.length_b   1.000
_cell.length_c   1.000
_cell.angle_alpha   90.00
_cell.angle_beta   90.00
_cell.angle_gamma   90.00
#
_symmetry.space_group_name_H-M   'P 1'
#
loop_
_entity.id
_entity.type
_entity.pdbx_description
1 polymer ?
#
loop_
_entity_poly.entity_id
_entity_poly.type
_entity_poly.pdbx_seq_one_letter_code
_entity_poly.pdbx_strand_id
1 'polypeptide(L)'
;MFRIDYVGTSPYINCLPSLYHHRLGPRDRFLILSSDGLYQYFTNEEAVSEIELFFELQPDGDPAQHLIEEVLFRAAKKAGMEFHDLLEIPQGDRRRYHDDVSVIVISLEGRIWRSCV
;
A
#
# COMPACT_ATOMS: atom_id res chain seq x y z
N MET A 1 11.28 -17.49 26.60
CA MET A 1 9.87 -17.05 26.51
C MET A 1 9.82 -15.63 27.04
N PHE A 2 9.55 -14.64 26.20
CA PHE A 2 9.46 -13.24 26.64
C PHE A 2 8.11 -13.08 27.36
N ARG A 3 8.13 -12.75 28.65
CA ARG A 3 6.94 -12.62 29.48
C ARG A 3 7.03 -11.27 30.18
N ILE A 4 6.16 -10.34 29.78
CA ILE A 4 6.05 -9.02 30.40
C ILE A 4 5.00 -9.14 31.51
N ASP A 5 5.36 -8.66 32.70
CA ASP A 5 4.39 -8.49 33.78
C ASP A 5 3.49 -7.31 33.47
N TYR A 6 2.19 -7.59 33.37
CA TYR A 6 1.16 -6.59 33.12
C TYR A 6 1.09 -5.60 34.29
N VAL A 7 1.11 -4.30 34.01
CA VAL A 7 1.05 -3.23 35.03
C VAL A 7 -0.30 -2.50 34.97
N GLY A 8 -1.09 -2.58 36.04
CA GLY A 8 -2.39 -1.91 36.14
C GLY A 8 -3.57 -2.87 36.11
N THR A 9 -4.75 -2.37 35.73
CA THR A 9 -6.01 -3.16 35.69
C THR A 9 -6.84 -2.94 34.42
N SER A 10 -6.41 -2.03 33.52
CA SER A 10 -7.10 -1.70 32.27
C SER A 10 -6.43 -2.31 31.03
N PRO A 11 -7.19 -2.82 30.04
CA PRO A 11 -6.60 -3.39 28.83
C PRO A 11 -5.76 -2.35 28.08
N TYR A 12 -4.52 -2.70 27.71
CA TYR A 12 -3.62 -1.81 26.95
C TYR A 12 -4.04 -1.62 25.49
N ILE A 13 -4.70 -2.63 24.92
CA ILE A 13 -5.10 -2.68 23.52
C ILE A 13 -6.57 -3.07 23.48
N ASN A 14 -7.32 -2.42 22.59
CA ASN A 14 -8.69 -2.80 22.24
C ASN A 14 -8.79 -2.92 20.71
N CYS A 15 -9.85 -3.58 20.25
CA CYS A 15 -10.13 -3.74 18.82
C CYS A 15 -11.17 -2.73 18.32
N LEU A 16 -11.31 -1.58 18.99
CA LEU A 16 -12.26 -0.55 18.58
C LEU A 16 -11.64 0.28 17.45
N PRO A 17 -12.30 0.40 16.28
CA PRO A 17 -11.78 1.22 15.19
C PRO A 17 -12.07 2.70 15.43
N SER A 18 -11.29 3.55 14.77
CA SER A 18 -11.65 4.95 14.56
C SER A 18 -12.66 5.07 13.42
N LEU A 19 -13.77 5.78 13.64
CA LEU A 19 -14.79 6.01 12.62
C LEU A 19 -14.66 7.42 12.05
N TYR A 20 -14.58 7.52 10.73
CA TYR A 20 -14.61 8.78 9.99
C TYR A 20 -15.65 8.70 8.87
N HIS A 21 -16.50 9.72 8.76
CA HIS A 21 -17.51 9.84 7.72
C HIS A 21 -17.17 11.00 6.78
N HIS A 22 -17.05 10.71 5.50
CA HIS A 22 -16.80 11.68 4.44
C HIS A 22 -17.96 11.69 3.45
N ARG A 23 -18.52 12.88 3.16
CA ARG A 23 -19.55 13.03 2.13
C ARG A 23 -18.88 13.33 0.81
N LEU A 24 -19.02 12.43 -0.16
CA LEU A 24 -18.42 12.57 -1.48
C LEU A 24 -18.84 13.87 -2.18
N GLY A 25 -17.86 14.55 -2.76
CA GLY A 25 -18.02 15.71 -3.62
C GLY A 25 -17.55 15.45 -5.05
N PRO A 26 -17.81 16.39 -5.98
CA PRO A 26 -17.44 16.24 -7.38
C PRO A 26 -15.93 16.26 -7.65
N ARG A 27 -15.10 16.52 -6.63
CA ARG A 27 -13.63 16.49 -6.73
C ARG A 27 -13.04 15.16 -6.23
N ASP A 28 -13.84 14.29 -5.64
CA ASP A 28 -13.37 13.02 -5.11
C ASP A 28 -13.37 11.99 -6.25
N ARG A 29 -12.17 11.61 -6.71
CA ARG A 29 -12.00 10.77 -7.92
C ARG A 29 -11.81 9.29 -7.59
N PHE A 30 -11.05 9.00 -6.54
CA PHE A 30 -10.74 7.66 -6.09
C PHE A 30 -10.39 7.64 -4.60
N LEU A 31 -10.37 6.43 -4.02
CA LEU A 31 -9.90 6.17 -2.66
C LEU A 31 -8.85 5.05 -2.69
N ILE A 32 -7.72 5.27 -2.01
CA ILE A 32 -6.70 4.25 -1.77
C ILE A 32 -6.89 3.71 -0.36
N LEU A 33 -7.02 2.40 -0.23
CA LEU A 33 -6.87 1.69 1.04
C LEU A 33 -5.61 0.85 0.95
N SER A 34 -4.71 0.98 1.92
CA SER A 34 -3.46 0.22 1.89
C SER A 34 -2.93 -0.13 3.28
N SER A 35 -2.06 -1.14 3.33
CA SER A 35 -1.22 -1.39 4.49
C SER A 35 -0.12 -0.32 4.62
N ASP A 36 0.51 -0.26 5.80
CA ASP A 36 1.63 0.62 6.10
C ASP A 36 2.86 0.34 5.22
N GLY A 37 3.03 -0.89 4.73
CA GLY A 37 4.08 -1.28 3.79
C GLY A 37 4.21 -0.37 2.56
N LEU A 38 3.10 0.17 2.03
CA LEU A 38 3.12 1.15 0.93
C LEU A 38 3.85 2.44 1.36
N TYR A 39 3.48 2.97 2.53
CA TYR A 39 3.94 4.28 3.02
C TYR A 39 5.33 4.24 3.65
N GLN A 40 5.98 3.07 3.67
CA GLN A 40 7.43 2.98 3.92
C GLN A 40 8.25 3.51 2.73
N TYR A 41 7.63 3.62 1.55
CA TYR A 41 8.28 4.04 0.29
C TYR A 41 7.60 5.23 -0.38
N PHE A 42 6.38 5.59 0.06
CA PHE A 42 5.57 6.67 -0.49
C PHE A 42 5.13 7.65 0.59
N THR A 43 5.05 8.93 0.24
CA THR A 43 4.15 9.85 0.94
C THR A 43 2.70 9.70 0.44
N ASN A 44 1.73 10.25 1.18
CA ASN A 44 0.34 10.26 0.72
C ASN A 44 0.20 11.00 -0.63
N GLU A 45 0.90 12.11 -0.79
CA GLU A 45 0.87 12.94 -1.98
C GLU A 45 1.53 12.23 -3.18
N GLU A 46 2.62 11.51 -2.97
CA GLU A 46 3.27 10.71 -4.01
C GLU A 46 2.36 9.58 -4.48
N ALA A 47 1.71 8.85 -3.56
CA ALA A 47 0.81 7.74 -3.92
C ALA A 47 -0.38 8.24 -4.76
N VAL A 48 -0.95 9.40 -4.41
CA VAL A 48 -2.02 10.03 -5.19
C VAL A 48 -1.51 10.48 -6.56
N SER A 49 -0.36 11.14 -6.61
CA SER A 49 0.23 11.65 -7.86
C SER A 49 0.58 10.52 -8.83
N GLU A 50 1.07 9.39 -8.31
CA GLU A 50 1.43 8.22 -9.10
C GLU A 50 0.20 7.59 -9.77
N ILE A 51 -0.92 7.47 -9.04
CA ILE A 51 -2.20 7.01 -9.62
C ILE A 51 -2.73 8.01 -10.66
N GLU A 52 -2.68 9.32 -10.37
CA GLU A 52 -3.17 10.33 -11.30
C GLU A 52 -2.38 10.31 -12.61
N LEU A 53 -1.05 10.21 -12.53
CA LEU A 53 -0.19 10.06 -13.69
C LEU A 53 -0.50 8.76 -14.46
N PHE A 54 -0.66 7.65 -13.74
CA PHE A 54 -0.97 6.36 -14.35
C PHE A 54 -2.32 6.36 -15.08
N PHE A 55 -3.33 7.07 -14.57
CA PHE A 55 -4.61 7.22 -15.27
C PHE A 55 -4.51 7.94 -16.61
N GLU A 56 -3.53 8.84 -16.78
CA GLU A 56 -3.28 9.52 -18.05
C GLU A 56 -2.51 8.64 -19.03
N LEU A 57 -1.54 7.87 -18.53
CA LEU A 57 -0.65 7.06 -19.35
C LEU A 57 -1.25 5.71 -19.76
N GLN A 58 -1.96 5.05 -18.86
CA GLN A 58 -2.47 3.70 -19.03
C GLN A 58 -3.89 3.56 -18.45
N PRO A 59 -4.92 4.11 -19.14
CA PRO A 59 -6.28 4.19 -18.61
C PRO A 59 -6.92 2.81 -18.31
N ASP A 60 -6.49 1.76 -19.01
CA ASP A 60 -6.98 0.38 -18.86
C ASP A 60 -6.12 -0.48 -17.90
N GLY A 61 -5.02 0.07 -17.39
CA GLY A 61 -4.12 -0.65 -16.48
C GLY A 61 -4.66 -0.73 -15.05
N ASP A 62 -4.16 -1.67 -14.26
CA ASP A 62 -4.50 -1.78 -12.84
C ASP A 62 -3.64 -0.81 -12.01
N PRO A 63 -4.23 0.28 -11.44
CA PRO A 63 -3.48 1.25 -10.66
C PRO A 63 -2.93 0.67 -9.35
N ALA A 64 -3.56 -0.37 -8.79
CA ALA A 64 -3.06 -1.00 -7.57
C ALA A 64 -1.80 -1.82 -7.86
N GLN A 65 -1.80 -2.54 -9.00
CA GLN A 65 -0.62 -3.27 -9.46
C GLN A 65 0.55 -2.31 -9.74
N HIS A 66 0.29 -1.17 -10.40
CA HIS A 66 1.31 -0.14 -10.65
C HIS A 66 1.97 0.35 -9.36
N LEU A 67 1.18 0.66 -8.33
CA LEU A 67 1.73 1.06 -7.02
C LEU A 67 2.60 -0.03 -6.38
N ILE A 68 2.20 -1.30 -6.50
CA ILE A 68 2.98 -2.43 -5.95
C ILE A 68 4.31 -2.57 -6.69
N GLU A 69 4.30 -2.48 -8.03
CA GLU A 69 5.51 -2.54 -8.85
C GLU A 69 6.48 -1.41 -8.50
N GLU A 70 5.97 -0.19 -8.31
CA GLU A 70 6.79 0.96 -7.92
C GLU A 70 7.34 0.82 -6.49
N VAL A 71 6.59 0.27 -5.54
CA VAL A 71 7.12 -0.08 -4.21
C VAL A 71 8.30 -1.05 -4.33
N LEU A 72 8.14 -2.12 -5.11
CA LEU A 72 9.17 -3.13 -5.29
C LEU A 72 10.41 -2.54 -5.97
N PHE A 73 10.23 -1.66 -6.95
CA PHE A 73 11.33 -0.94 -7.59
C PHE A 73 12.09 -0.04 -6.58
N ARG A 74 11.36 0.74 -5.77
CA ARG A 74 11.95 1.57 -4.70
C ARG A 74 12.64 0.71 -3.63
N ALA A 75 12.08 -0.45 -3.29
CA ALA A 75 12.66 -1.38 -2.34
C ALA A 75 13.98 -1.98 -2.85
N ALA A 76 14.02 -2.43 -4.11
CA ALA A 76 15.23 -2.95 -4.75
C ALA A 76 16.33 -1.88 -4.78
N LYS A 77 15.99 -0.66 -5.21
CA LYS A 77 16.91 0.49 -5.21
C LYS A 77 17.45 0.82 -3.81
N LYS A 78 16.59 0.80 -2.78
CA LYS A 78 16.99 1.02 -1.38
C LYS A 78 17.93 -0.08 -0.87
N ALA A 79 17.75 -1.31 -1.34
CA ALA A 79 18.61 -2.44 -1.03
C ALA A 79 19.90 -2.51 -1.87
N GLY A 80 20.06 -1.63 -2.86
CA GLY A 80 21.22 -1.60 -3.75
C GLY A 80 21.27 -2.79 -4.73
N MET A 81 20.11 -3.29 -5.14
CA MET A 81 20.00 -4.39 -6.11
C MET A 81 19.00 -4.05 -7.23
N GLU A 82 19.01 -4.85 -8.27
CA GLU A 82 18.06 -4.70 -9.37
C GLU A 82 16.69 -5.29 -9.01
N PHE A 83 15.64 -4.81 -9.66
CA PHE A 83 14.27 -5.27 -9.40
C PHE A 83 14.09 -6.78 -9.57
N HIS A 84 14.72 -7.38 -10.59
CA HIS A 84 14.66 -8.83 -10.80
C HIS A 84 15.31 -9.61 -9.65
N ASP A 85 16.35 -9.06 -9.01
CA ASP A 85 17.06 -9.74 -7.93
C ASP A 85 16.15 -9.82 -6.71
N LEU A 86 15.42 -8.74 -6.44
CA LEU A 86 14.45 -8.67 -5.36
C LEU A 86 13.33 -9.71 -5.52
N LEU A 87 12.83 -9.91 -6.75
CA LEU A 87 11.76 -10.88 -7.04
C LEU A 87 12.20 -12.33 -6.84
N GLU A 88 13.47 -12.63 -7.13
CA GLU A 88 14.05 -13.96 -6.98
C GLU A 88 14.33 -14.35 -5.52
N ILE A 89 14.26 -13.40 -4.58
CA ILE A 89 14.49 -13.68 -3.16
C ILE A 89 13.49 -14.73 -2.65
N PRO A 90 13.96 -15.82 -2.01
CA PRO A 90 13.10 -16.85 -1.46
C PRO A 90 12.13 -16.31 -0.39
N GLN A 91 10.96 -16.94 -0.30
CA GLN A 91 10.03 -16.68 0.80
C GLN A 91 10.72 -16.94 2.16
N GLY A 92 10.60 -16.00 3.08
CA GLY A 92 11.27 -16.02 4.39
C GLY A 92 12.33 -14.92 4.54
N ASP A 93 13.09 -14.63 3.47
CA ASP A 93 14.10 -13.56 3.50
C ASP A 93 13.61 -12.22 2.94
N ARG A 94 12.48 -12.21 2.22
CA ARG A 94 11.88 -10.98 1.63
C ARG A 94 11.60 -9.88 2.65
N ARG A 95 11.23 -10.24 3.88
CA ARG A 95 10.95 -9.29 4.97
C ARG A 95 12.15 -8.42 5.38
N ARG A 96 13.37 -8.80 4.97
CA ARG A 96 14.56 -7.97 5.15
C ARG A 96 14.60 -6.76 4.22
N TYR A 97 13.81 -6.77 3.15
CA TYR A 97 13.88 -5.79 2.06
C TYR A 97 12.63 -4.91 1.98
N HIS A 98 11.45 -5.49 2.18
CA HIS A 98 10.18 -4.77 2.27
C HIS A 98 9.18 -5.54 3.16
N ASP A 99 8.18 -4.86 3.70
CA ASP A 99 7.08 -5.49 4.44
C ASP A 99 5.97 -5.98 3.49
N ASP A 100 4.94 -6.63 4.04
CA ASP A 100 3.77 -7.01 3.26
C ASP A 100 3.01 -5.75 2.78
N VAL A 101 2.76 -5.69 1.47
CA VAL A 101 2.06 -4.56 0.83
C VAL A 101 0.71 -5.05 0.33
N SER A 102 -0.35 -4.35 0.70
CA SER A 102 -1.70 -4.55 0.17
C SER A 102 -2.27 -3.20 -0.23
N VAL A 103 -2.84 -3.12 -1.43
CA VAL A 103 -3.42 -1.89 -1.99
C VAL A 103 -4.77 -2.22 -2.61
N ILE A 104 -5.78 -1.40 -2.32
CA ILE A 104 -7.08 -1.42 -2.97
C ILE A 104 -7.34 0.00 -3.48
N VAL A 105 -7.59 0.13 -4.78
CA VAL A 105 -7.97 1.40 -5.40
C VAL A 105 -9.43 1.34 -5.79
N ILE A 106 -10.25 2.23 -5.23
CA ILE A 106 -11.68 2.33 -5.51
C ILE A 106 -11.91 3.54 -6.41
N SER A 107 -12.43 3.33 -7.62
CA SER A 107 -12.89 4.43 -8.47
C SER A 107 -14.19 5.00 -7.93
N LEU A 108 -14.25 6.32 -7.78
CA LEU A 108 -15.49 7.05 -7.47
C LEU A 108 -16.13 7.64 -8.75
N GLU A 109 -15.40 7.62 -9.87
CA GLU A 109 -15.87 8.02 -11.21
C GLU A 109 -16.55 6.86 -11.97
N GLY A 110 -16.63 5.66 -11.38
CA GLY A 110 -17.27 4.49 -12.00
C GLY A 110 -16.38 3.69 -12.96
N ARG A 111 -15.05 3.88 -12.90
CA ARG A 111 -14.09 3.04 -13.64
C ARG A 111 -13.97 1.67 -12.97
N ILE A 112 -13.86 0.61 -13.78
CA ILE A 112 -13.66 -0.76 -13.31
C ILE A 112 -12.36 -1.27 -13.91
N TRP A 113 -11.37 -1.53 -13.07
CA TRP A 113 -10.13 -2.19 -13.46
C TRP A 113 -10.23 -3.69 -13.17
N ARG A 114 -9.66 -4.50 -14.07
CA ARG A 114 -9.49 -5.93 -13.81
C ARG A 114 -8.05 -6.15 -13.42
N SER A 115 -7.86 -6.70 -12.23
CA SER A 115 -6.54 -7.18 -11.83
C SER A 115 -6.20 -8.43 -12.64
N CYS A 116 -5.02 -8.46 -13.23
CA CYS A 116 -4.49 -9.65 -13.90
C CYS A 116 -4.02 -10.60 -12.80
N VAL A 117 -4.88 -11.56 -12.44
CA VAL A 117 -4.49 -12.71 -11.62
C VAL A 117 -3.95 -13.80 -12.52
#